data_AF-A0A965HE17-F1
#
_entry.id   AF-A0A965HE17-F1
#
_cell.length_a   1.000
_cell.length_b   1.000
_cell.length_c   1.000
_cell.angle_alpha   90.00
_cell.angle_beta   90.00
_cell.angle_gamma   90.00
#
_symmetry.space_group_name_H-M   'P 1'
#
loop_
_entity.id
_entity.type
_entity.pdbx_description
1 polymer ?
#
loop_
_entity_poly.entity_id
_entity_poly.type
_entity_poly.pdbx_seq_one_letter_code
_entity_poly.pdbx_strand_id
1 'polypeptide(L)'
;MTGKKGFRTWFWAAAGLVGIQLLVLAGLMNFRQRQADDAHEWSLDPQAVAAEADQERESREALKNLPVPQGTVRLTVSAAQAAAPQAEDLLDQARDLQSRGQLDLAEKILSQAQAKDPANPRIRIASALLAEARQDPSTALQRWKDLIRMSEEGGSIRRLALARSRVMEERVRLEQVARAREDSLAKSPRKLALAGVEEKNIEAGGRSILWKVRAVGGTDPLDPRQVVVRVSFFERGQDGVLKKSDPTLPRWEQGPPLNEKEGVRSVVSEMRPGAGSSYAGYSWQIFYQGELQDERIQPASLRGVLREIPRS
;
A
#
# COMPACT_ATOMS: atom_id res chain seq x y z
N MET A 1 -31.35 27.44 47.73
CA MET A 1 -31.44 28.08 46.39
C MET A 1 -30.27 27.65 45.52
N THR A 2 -30.27 26.45 44.95
CA THR A 2 -29.19 25.97 44.05
C THR A 2 -29.69 24.78 43.23
N GLY A 3 -30.54 25.03 42.22
CA GLY A 3 -31.15 23.94 41.43
C GLY A 3 -31.55 24.31 40.00
N LYS A 4 -31.01 25.40 39.42
CA LYS A 4 -31.43 25.88 38.08
C LYS A 4 -30.33 25.99 37.03
N LYS A 5 -29.05 25.71 37.34
CA LYS A 5 -27.95 25.87 36.36
C LYS A 5 -27.63 24.63 35.52
N GLY A 6 -27.95 23.42 35.98
CA GLY A 6 -27.65 22.19 35.23
C GLY A 6 -28.61 21.87 34.07
N PHE A 7 -29.85 22.37 34.10
CA PHE A 7 -30.85 22.04 33.08
C PHE A 7 -30.62 22.76 31.75
N ARG A 8 -30.00 23.95 31.78
CA ARG A 8 -29.76 24.76 30.57
C ARG A 8 -28.66 24.17 29.68
N THR A 9 -27.59 23.61 30.24
CA THR A 9 -26.48 23.04 29.45
C THR A 9 -26.86 21.74 28.75
N TRP A 10 -27.71 20.92 29.38
CA TRP A 10 -28.21 19.68 28.77
C TRP A 10 -29.17 19.96 27.59
N PHE A 11 -30.00 21.01 27.69
CA PHE A 11 -30.91 21.42 26.62
C PHE A 11 -30.16 21.87 25.34
N TRP A 12 -29.05 22.58 25.48
CA TRP A 12 -28.24 23.01 24.34
C TRP A 12 -27.49 21.85 23.67
N ALA A 13 -27.03 20.87 24.44
CA ALA A 13 -26.38 19.68 23.90
C ALA A 13 -27.38 18.80 23.11
N ALA A 14 -28.60 18.61 23.64
CA ALA A 14 -29.65 17.86 22.95
C ALA A 14 -30.11 18.58 21.65
N ALA A 15 -30.25 19.90 21.68
CA ALA A 15 -30.61 20.69 20.50
C ALA A 15 -29.54 20.61 19.39
N GLY A 16 -28.26 20.61 19.76
CA GLY A 16 -27.16 20.46 18.81
C GLY A 16 -27.18 19.10 18.08
N LEU A 17 -27.48 18.03 18.81
CA LEU A 17 -27.52 16.68 18.23
C LEU A 17 -28.68 16.50 17.24
N VAL A 18 -29.85 17.09 17.53
CA VAL A 18 -31.00 17.11 16.61
C VAL A 18 -30.68 17.94 15.36
N GLY A 19 -29.97 19.06 15.50
CA GLY A 19 -29.52 19.87 14.36
C GLY A 19 -28.60 19.11 13.40
N ILE A 20 -27.66 18.34 13.95
CA ILE A 20 -26.76 17.49 13.14
C ILE A 20 -27.54 16.38 12.43
N GLN A 21 -28.48 15.72 13.11
CA GLN A 21 -29.33 14.69 12.50
C GLN A 21 -30.17 15.24 11.34
N LEU A 22 -30.76 16.44 11.48
CA LEU A 22 -31.55 17.07 10.42
C LEU A 22 -30.68 17.45 9.21
N LEU A 23 -29.45 17.92 9.42
CA LEU A 23 -28.50 18.21 8.34
C LEU A 23 -28.09 16.96 7.56
N VAL A 24 -27.86 15.84 8.26
CA VAL A 24 -27.55 14.56 7.61
C VAL A 24 -28.74 14.04 6.80
N LEU A 25 -29.95 14.11 7.35
CA LEU A 25 -31.18 13.72 6.65
C LEU A 25 -31.46 14.60 5.41
N ALA A 26 -31.27 15.91 5.51
CA ALA A 26 -31.41 16.84 4.38
C ALA A 26 -30.35 16.56 3.30
N GLY A 27 -29.11 16.26 3.69
CA GLY A 27 -28.05 15.85 2.77
C GLY A 27 -28.37 14.55 2.03
N LEU A 28 -28.93 13.56 2.75
CA LEU A 28 -29.34 12.27 2.17
C LEU A 28 -30.54 12.40 1.22
N MET A 29 -31.51 13.28 1.54
CA MET A 29 -32.63 13.57 0.62
C MET A 29 -32.16 14.28 -0.64
N ASN A 30 -31.26 15.26 -0.52
CA ASN A 30 -30.71 15.98 -1.69
C ASN A 30 -29.85 15.07 -2.57
N PHE A 31 -29.12 14.13 -1.97
CA PHE A 31 -28.37 13.10 -2.71
C PHE A 31 -29.30 12.13 -3.46
N ARG A 32 -30.43 11.75 -2.87
CA ARG A 32 -31.45 10.92 -3.55
C ARG A 32 -32.17 11.64 -4.69
N GLN A 33 -32.45 12.94 -4.54
CA GLN A 33 -33.04 13.73 -5.62
C GLN A 33 -32.10 13.82 -6.84
N ARG A 34 -30.80 14.01 -6.62
CA ARG A 34 -29.82 14.00 -7.72
C ARG A 34 -29.73 12.64 -8.43
N GLN A 35 -29.86 11.52 -7.71
CA GLN A 35 -29.89 10.20 -8.34
C GLN A 35 -31.19 9.91 -9.11
N ALA A 36 -32.29 10.60 -8.80
CA ALA A 36 -33.54 10.45 -9.53
C ALA A 36 -33.53 11.22 -10.86
N ASP A 37 -32.82 12.35 -10.93
CA ASP A 37 -32.68 13.13 -12.17
C ASP A 37 -31.77 12.43 -13.21
N ASP A 38 -30.77 11.66 -12.77
CA ASP A 38 -29.89 10.87 -13.66
C ASP A 38 -30.54 9.57 -14.17
N ALA A 39 -31.74 9.22 -13.70
CA ALA A 39 -32.43 7.98 -14.06
C ALA A 39 -33.43 8.11 -15.24
N HIS A 40 -33.40 9.23 -15.98
CA HIS A 40 -34.33 9.49 -17.09
C HIS A 40 -33.71 9.53 -18.49
N GLU A 41 -32.49 9.04 -18.69
CA GLU A 41 -31.83 9.07 -20.01
C GLU A 41 -31.38 7.69 -20.54
N TRP A 42 -32.10 6.62 -20.17
CA TRP A 42 -32.03 5.30 -20.83
C TRP A 42 -33.27 5.02 -21.69
N SER A 43 -33.90 6.05 -22.25
CA SER A 43 -34.80 5.82 -23.38
C SER A 43 -33.93 5.42 -24.56
N LEU A 44 -33.85 4.12 -24.85
CA LEU A 44 -33.31 3.60 -26.10
C LEU A 44 -33.90 4.43 -27.24
N ASP A 45 -33.04 5.16 -27.96
CA ASP A 45 -33.45 5.91 -29.13
C ASP A 45 -34.18 4.93 -30.08
N PRO A 46 -35.48 5.13 -30.36
CA PRO A 46 -36.23 4.22 -31.22
C PRO A 46 -35.61 4.12 -32.62
N GLN A 47 -34.81 5.11 -33.04
CA GLN A 47 -34.05 5.04 -34.29
C GLN A 47 -32.84 4.10 -34.21
N ALA A 48 -32.18 3.99 -33.04
CA ALA A 48 -31.06 3.07 -32.84
C ALA A 48 -31.53 1.60 -32.88
N VAL A 49 -32.70 1.32 -32.28
CA VAL A 49 -33.31 -0.03 -32.31
C VAL A 49 -33.70 -0.45 -33.72
N ALA A 50 -34.21 0.49 -34.54
CA ALA A 50 -34.53 0.23 -35.95
C ALA A 50 -33.28 -0.04 -36.79
N ALA A 51 -32.20 0.72 -36.59
CA ALA A 51 -30.94 0.53 -37.29
C ALA A 51 -30.26 -0.81 -36.97
N GLU A 52 -30.32 -1.24 -35.71
CA GLU A 52 -29.77 -2.52 -35.28
C GLU A 52 -30.57 -3.71 -35.86
N ALA A 53 -31.90 -3.57 -35.96
CA ALA A 53 -32.76 -4.59 -36.57
C ALA A 53 -32.50 -4.78 -38.08
N ASP A 54 -32.18 -3.71 -38.81
CA ASP A 54 -31.81 -3.80 -40.23
C ASP A 54 -30.42 -4.40 -40.40
N GLN A 55 -29.46 -4.09 -39.52
CA GLN A 55 -28.13 -4.69 -39.52
C GLN A 55 -28.17 -6.21 -39.18
N GLU A 56 -29.08 -6.63 -38.30
CA GLU A 56 -29.33 -8.05 -38.05
C GLU A 56 -29.92 -8.78 -39.27
N ARG A 57 -30.75 -8.11 -40.08
CA ARG A 57 -31.28 -8.70 -41.31
C ARG A 57 -30.19 -8.88 -42.35
N GLU A 58 -29.38 -7.84 -42.58
CA GLU A 58 -28.26 -7.91 -43.52
C GLU A 58 -27.22 -8.96 -43.11
N SER A 59 -26.88 -9.06 -41.83
CA SER A 59 -25.96 -10.09 -41.33
C SER A 59 -26.52 -11.50 -41.46
N ARG A 60 -27.82 -11.71 -41.25
CA ARG A 60 -28.49 -13.00 -41.49
C ARG A 60 -28.52 -13.39 -42.96
N GLU A 61 -28.71 -12.41 -43.86
CA GLU A 61 -28.64 -12.65 -45.31
C GLU A 61 -27.21 -12.93 -45.76
N ALA A 62 -26.21 -12.23 -45.21
CA ALA A 62 -24.79 -12.50 -45.45
C ALA A 62 -24.38 -13.91 -44.99
N LEU A 63 -24.86 -14.35 -43.83
CA LEU A 63 -24.63 -15.71 -43.32
C LEU A 63 -25.25 -16.80 -44.20
N LYS A 64 -26.41 -16.54 -44.83
CA LYS A 64 -27.05 -17.47 -45.78
C LYS A 64 -26.29 -17.58 -47.10
N ASN A 65 -25.57 -16.53 -47.50
CA ASN A 65 -24.80 -16.48 -48.74
C ASN A 65 -23.34 -16.91 -48.57
N LEU A 66 -22.92 -17.35 -47.38
CA LEU A 66 -21.59 -17.94 -47.21
C LEU A 66 -21.52 -19.26 -47.98
N PRO A 67 -20.55 -19.42 -48.90
CA PRO A 67 -20.36 -20.68 -49.61
C PRO A 67 -20.04 -21.76 -48.57
N VAL A 68 -20.96 -22.71 -48.40
CA VAL A 68 -20.75 -23.87 -47.54
C VAL A 68 -19.54 -24.64 -48.10
N PRO A 69 -18.43 -24.76 -47.37
CA PRO A 69 -17.26 -25.48 -47.87
C PRO A 69 -17.66 -26.93 -48.11
N GLN A 70 -17.68 -27.37 -49.37
CA GLN A 70 -17.95 -28.76 -49.78
C GLN A 70 -16.80 -29.72 -49.46
N GLY A 71 -15.91 -29.35 -48.53
CA GLY A 71 -14.82 -30.17 -48.08
C GLY A 71 -15.20 -30.88 -46.78
N THR A 72 -15.23 -32.20 -46.80
CA THR A 72 -15.29 -33.05 -45.60
C THR A 72 -13.99 -32.90 -44.80
N VAL A 73 -13.79 -31.74 -44.15
CA VAL A 73 -12.67 -31.54 -43.22
C VAL A 73 -13.07 -32.19 -41.90
N ARG A 74 -12.73 -33.48 -41.76
CA ARG A 74 -12.73 -34.13 -40.44
C ARG A 74 -11.67 -33.43 -39.60
N LEU A 75 -12.08 -32.50 -38.75
CA LEU A 75 -11.27 -31.98 -37.64
C LEU A 75 -10.97 -33.16 -36.72
N THR A 76 -9.84 -33.84 -36.96
CA THR A 76 -9.35 -34.86 -36.05
C THR A 76 -8.87 -34.16 -34.78
N VAL A 77 -9.39 -34.58 -33.62
CA VAL A 77 -9.03 -34.05 -32.30
C VAL A 77 -7.50 -34.07 -32.06
N SER A 78 -6.77 -34.96 -32.75
CA SER A 78 -5.30 -34.97 -32.77
C SER A 78 -4.64 -33.69 -33.27
N ALA A 79 -5.23 -32.98 -34.24
CA ALA A 79 -4.65 -31.73 -34.75
C ALA A 79 -4.85 -30.55 -33.77
N ALA A 80 -5.94 -30.55 -33.01
CA ALA A 80 -6.18 -29.56 -31.96
C ALA A 80 -5.28 -29.79 -30.72
N GLN A 81 -4.96 -31.05 -30.41
CA GLN A 81 -4.01 -31.39 -29.34
C GLN A 81 -2.56 -30.97 -29.69
N ALA A 82 -2.18 -31.02 -30.97
CA ALA A 82 -0.88 -30.61 -31.47
C ALA A 82 -0.67 -29.08 -31.50
N ALA A 83 -1.76 -28.30 -31.47
CA ALA A 83 -1.74 -26.83 -31.43
C ALA A 83 -1.80 -26.26 -30.00
N ALA A 84 -1.90 -27.10 -28.97
CA ALA A 84 -1.89 -26.62 -27.59
C ALA A 84 -0.48 -26.12 -27.24
N PRO A 85 -0.34 -24.88 -26.71
CA PRO A 85 0.97 -24.32 -26.38
C PRO A 85 1.72 -25.23 -25.41
N GLN A 86 3.01 -25.42 -25.67
CA GLN A 86 3.88 -26.22 -24.83
C GLN A 86 4.17 -25.47 -23.53
N ALA A 87 4.68 -26.19 -22.52
CA ALA A 87 4.98 -25.58 -21.22
C ALA A 87 6.02 -24.44 -21.31
N GLU A 88 6.99 -24.56 -22.22
CA GLU A 88 7.98 -23.49 -22.48
C GLU A 88 7.36 -22.29 -23.20
N ASP A 89 6.44 -22.48 -24.16
CA ASP A 89 5.73 -21.37 -24.82
C ASP A 89 4.93 -20.54 -23.80
N LEU A 90 4.25 -21.24 -22.87
CA LEU A 90 3.52 -20.60 -21.78
C LEU A 90 4.47 -19.88 -20.82
N LEU A 91 5.65 -20.43 -20.55
CA LEU A 91 6.66 -19.77 -19.73
C LEU A 91 7.12 -18.45 -20.36
N ASP A 92 7.40 -18.44 -21.66
CA ASP A 92 7.84 -17.23 -22.36
C ASP A 92 6.71 -16.20 -22.47
N GLN A 93 5.47 -16.64 -22.70
CA GLN A 93 4.30 -15.77 -22.64
C GLN A 93 4.12 -15.15 -21.25
N ALA A 94 4.30 -15.93 -20.17
CA ALA A 94 4.20 -15.40 -18.82
C ALA A 94 5.29 -14.34 -18.51
N ARG A 95 6.51 -14.53 -19.03
CA ARG A 95 7.60 -13.55 -18.89
C ARG A 95 7.31 -12.25 -19.63
N ASP A 96 6.76 -12.33 -20.84
CA ASP A 96 6.32 -11.16 -21.59
C ASP A 96 5.20 -10.40 -20.86
N LEU A 97 4.22 -11.12 -20.29
CA LEU A 97 3.18 -10.50 -19.47
C LEU A 97 3.74 -9.86 -18.19
N GLN A 98 4.73 -10.50 -17.54
CA GLN A 98 5.41 -9.95 -16.38
C GLN A 98 6.16 -8.66 -16.73
N SER A 99 6.86 -8.61 -17.88
CA SER A 99 7.60 -7.41 -18.30
C SER A 99 6.68 -6.22 -18.60
N ARG A 100 5.44 -6.50 -19.02
CA ARG A 100 4.36 -5.51 -19.23
C ARG A 100 3.60 -5.15 -17.95
N GLY A 101 3.97 -5.71 -16.80
CA GLY A 101 3.31 -5.49 -15.51
C GLY A 101 1.94 -6.17 -15.36
N GLN A 102 1.56 -7.07 -16.27
CA GLN A 102 0.28 -7.81 -16.23
C GLN A 102 0.42 -9.05 -15.33
N LEU A 103 0.67 -8.82 -14.04
CA LEU A 103 1.07 -9.86 -13.10
C LEU A 103 -0.04 -10.92 -12.86
N ASP A 104 -1.31 -10.53 -12.93
CA ASP A 104 -2.46 -11.45 -12.75
C ASP A 104 -2.58 -12.46 -13.90
N LEU A 105 -2.40 -11.99 -15.13
CA LEU A 105 -2.41 -12.85 -16.30
C LEU A 105 -1.16 -13.73 -16.33
N ALA A 106 0.01 -13.18 -15.99
CA ALA A 106 1.24 -13.96 -15.88
C ALA A 106 1.11 -15.15 -14.91
N GLU A 107 0.43 -14.99 -13.77
CA GLU A 107 0.21 -16.10 -12.84
C GLU A 107 -0.72 -17.16 -13.39
N LYS A 108 -1.80 -16.76 -14.07
CA LYS A 108 -2.70 -17.71 -14.72
C LYS A 108 -1.96 -18.54 -15.75
N ILE A 109 -1.14 -17.90 -16.59
CA ILE A 109 -0.33 -18.59 -17.60
C ILE A 109 0.72 -19.51 -16.95
N LEU A 110 1.42 -19.06 -15.89
CA LEU A 110 2.36 -19.92 -15.16
C LEU A 110 1.68 -21.12 -14.51
N SER A 111 0.45 -20.97 -14.00
CA SER A 111 -0.31 -22.08 -13.43
C SER A 111 -0.65 -23.14 -14.48
N GLN A 112 -0.98 -22.70 -15.71
CA GLN A 112 -1.20 -23.60 -16.85
C GLN A 112 0.11 -24.29 -17.27
N ALA A 113 1.22 -23.54 -17.30
CA ALA A 113 2.54 -24.10 -17.61
C ALA A 113 2.94 -25.17 -16.59
N GLN A 114 2.72 -24.90 -15.29
CA GLN A 114 3.01 -25.82 -14.20
C GLN A 114 2.10 -27.06 -14.22
N ALA A 115 0.84 -26.92 -14.64
CA ALA A 115 -0.06 -28.07 -14.82
C ALA A 115 0.39 -28.99 -15.96
N LYS A 116 1.00 -28.43 -17.01
CA LYS A 116 1.55 -29.21 -18.13
C LYS A 116 2.89 -29.87 -17.78
N ASP A 117 3.78 -29.15 -17.11
CA ASP A 117 5.08 -29.67 -16.68
C ASP A 117 5.38 -29.29 -15.21
N PRO A 118 4.95 -30.13 -14.26
CA PRO A 118 5.19 -29.89 -12.84
C PRO A 118 6.66 -30.01 -12.42
N ALA A 119 7.49 -30.69 -13.21
CA ALA A 119 8.87 -30.98 -12.88
C ALA A 119 9.83 -29.88 -13.36
N ASN A 120 9.40 -29.02 -14.29
CA ASN A 120 10.23 -27.96 -14.84
C ASN A 120 10.67 -26.93 -13.78
N PRO A 121 11.98 -26.85 -13.46
CA PRO A 121 12.46 -25.89 -12.47
C PRO A 121 12.34 -24.44 -12.94
N ARG A 122 12.36 -24.16 -14.24
CA ARG A 122 12.26 -22.80 -14.79
C ARG A 122 10.89 -22.18 -14.52
N ILE A 123 9.83 -22.97 -14.65
CA ILE A 123 8.45 -22.54 -14.37
C ILE A 123 8.30 -22.20 -12.89
N ARG A 124 8.89 -23.02 -12.00
CA ARG A 124 8.88 -22.77 -10.55
C ARG A 124 9.66 -21.52 -10.17
N ILE A 125 10.82 -21.29 -10.79
CA ILE A 125 11.62 -20.07 -10.60
C ILE A 125 10.83 -18.84 -11.04
N ALA A 126 10.20 -18.90 -12.23
CA ALA A 126 9.37 -17.80 -12.72
C ALA A 126 8.19 -17.52 -11.79
N SER A 127 7.55 -18.56 -11.25
CA SER A 127 6.48 -18.44 -10.25
C SER A 127 6.96 -17.76 -8.97
N ALA A 128 8.16 -18.10 -8.45
CA ALA A 128 8.73 -17.45 -7.27
C ALA A 128 9.07 -15.97 -7.54
N LEU A 129 9.67 -15.68 -8.70
CA LEU A 129 9.99 -14.30 -9.12
C LEU A 129 8.74 -13.45 -9.36
N LEU A 130 7.64 -14.03 -9.84
CA LEU A 130 6.38 -13.32 -9.99
C LEU A 130 5.81 -12.89 -8.64
N ALA A 131 5.93 -13.73 -7.61
CA ALA A 131 5.52 -13.38 -6.26
C ALA A 131 6.38 -12.24 -5.68
N GLU A 132 7.69 -12.22 -5.96
CA GLU A 132 8.55 -11.07 -5.63
C GLU A 132 8.08 -9.79 -6.33
N ALA A 133 7.76 -9.87 -7.63
CA ALA A 133 7.29 -8.72 -8.41
C ALA A 133 5.95 -8.16 -7.89
N ARG A 134 5.10 -9.01 -7.32
CA ARG A 134 3.83 -8.63 -6.68
C ARG A 134 3.99 -8.03 -5.28
N GLN A 135 5.21 -7.92 -4.77
CA GLN A 135 5.48 -7.47 -3.42
C GLN A 135 4.79 -8.33 -2.35
N ASP A 136 4.63 -9.63 -2.62
CA ASP A 136 4.15 -10.62 -1.64
C ASP A 136 5.35 -11.47 -1.15
N PRO A 137 6.08 -11.00 -0.12
CA PRO A 137 7.26 -11.69 0.37
C PRO A 137 6.93 -13.04 1.01
N SER A 138 5.69 -13.22 1.49
CA SER A 138 5.26 -14.46 2.15
C SER A 138 5.09 -15.59 1.15
N THR A 139 4.38 -15.34 0.05
CA THR A 139 4.21 -16.30 -1.04
C THR A 139 5.53 -16.55 -1.76
N ALA A 140 6.34 -15.51 -2.00
CA ALA A 140 7.66 -15.66 -2.61
C ALA A 140 8.57 -16.57 -1.76
N LEU A 141 8.62 -16.34 -0.44
CA LEU A 141 9.41 -17.18 0.47
C LEU A 141 8.99 -18.65 0.41
N GLN A 142 7.67 -18.90 0.42
CA GLN A 142 7.16 -20.27 0.35
C GLN A 142 7.59 -20.96 -0.95
N ARG A 143 7.43 -20.27 -2.10
CA ARG A 143 7.82 -20.80 -3.41
C ARG A 143 9.33 -21.08 -3.50
N TRP A 144 10.18 -20.25 -2.89
CA TRP A 144 11.63 -20.51 -2.81
C TRP A 144 11.96 -21.69 -1.91
N LYS A 145 11.28 -21.85 -0.77
CA LYS A 145 11.45 -23.02 0.12
C LYS A 145 11.04 -24.32 -0.57
N ASP A 146 9.98 -24.29 -1.37
CA ASP A 146 9.57 -25.45 -2.17
C ASP A 146 10.64 -25.82 -3.20
N LEU A 147 11.21 -24.83 -3.89
CA LEU A 147 12.32 -25.03 -4.82
C LEU A 147 13.57 -25.61 -4.14
N ILE A 148 13.90 -25.19 -2.91
CA ILE A 148 15.02 -25.76 -2.15
C ILE A 148 14.76 -27.25 -1.87
N ARG A 149 13.54 -27.61 -1.45
CA ARG A 149 13.18 -29.00 -1.14
C ARG A 149 13.25 -29.93 -2.35
N MET A 150 12.94 -29.41 -3.53
CA MET A 150 12.89 -30.18 -4.78
C MET A 150 14.20 -30.21 -5.56
N SER A 151 15.17 -29.37 -5.21
CA SER A 151 16.43 -29.24 -5.95
C SER A 151 17.54 -30.10 -5.35
N GLU A 152 18.38 -30.63 -6.25
CA GLU A 152 19.59 -31.37 -5.89
C GLU A 152 20.52 -30.53 -5.01
N GLU A 153 21.19 -31.21 -4.08
CA GLU A 153 22.17 -30.58 -3.21
C GLU A 153 23.36 -30.05 -4.02
N GLY A 154 23.77 -28.80 -3.77
CA GLY A 154 24.84 -28.13 -4.52
C GLY A 154 24.43 -27.55 -5.88
N GLY A 155 23.23 -27.85 -6.40
CA GLY A 155 22.74 -27.33 -7.67
C GLY A 155 22.68 -25.79 -7.74
N SER A 156 22.86 -25.23 -8.94
CA SER A 156 22.75 -23.77 -9.17
C SER A 156 21.37 -23.21 -8.78
N ILE A 157 20.31 -23.98 -9.04
CA ILE A 157 18.93 -23.64 -8.67
C ILE A 157 18.79 -23.55 -7.14
N ARG A 158 19.34 -24.52 -6.41
CA ARG A 158 19.30 -24.53 -4.93
C ARG A 158 20.04 -23.33 -4.35
N ARG A 159 21.21 -22.99 -4.90
CA ARG A 159 21.99 -21.80 -4.50
C ARG A 159 21.22 -20.50 -4.72
N LEU A 160 20.57 -20.36 -5.88
CA LEU A 160 19.70 -19.22 -6.18
C LEU A 160 18.53 -19.14 -5.18
N ALA A 161 17.85 -20.26 -4.96
CA ALA A 161 16.69 -20.31 -4.06
C ALA A 161 17.08 -20.01 -2.61
N LEU A 162 18.23 -20.51 -2.13
CA LEU A 162 18.78 -20.16 -0.81
C LEU A 162 19.06 -18.66 -0.70
N ALA A 163 19.76 -18.07 -1.68
CA ALA A 163 20.07 -16.65 -1.65
C ALA A 163 18.79 -15.79 -1.63
N ARG A 164 17.80 -16.11 -2.46
CA ARG A 164 16.53 -15.39 -2.52
C ARG A 164 15.67 -15.60 -1.28
N SER A 165 15.61 -16.83 -0.74
CA SER A 165 14.86 -17.13 0.47
C SER A 165 15.32 -16.30 1.66
N ARG A 166 16.64 -16.11 1.86
CA ARG A 166 17.18 -15.27 2.93
C ARG A 166 16.70 -13.83 2.85
N VAL A 167 16.69 -13.25 1.64
CA VAL A 167 16.17 -11.89 1.43
C VAL A 167 14.68 -11.82 1.76
N MET A 168 13.90 -12.83 1.36
CA MET A 168 12.47 -12.87 1.65
C MET A 168 12.16 -13.14 3.14
N GLU A 169 12.94 -13.96 3.83
CA GLU A 169 12.81 -14.21 5.27
C GLU A 169 12.96 -12.92 6.07
N GLU A 170 13.99 -12.13 5.77
CA GLU A 170 14.16 -10.81 6.39
C GLU A 170 12.97 -9.91 6.09
N ARG A 171 12.49 -9.84 4.84
CA ARG A 171 11.31 -9.03 4.50
C ARG A 171 10.05 -9.44 5.27
N VAL A 172 9.77 -10.74 5.36
CA VAL A 172 8.61 -11.25 6.12
C VAL A 172 8.76 -10.94 7.60
N ARG A 173 9.94 -11.17 8.19
CA ARG A 173 10.23 -10.85 9.59
C ARG A 173 9.99 -9.37 9.89
N LEU A 174 10.46 -8.49 9.01
CA LEU A 174 10.31 -7.05 9.15
C LEU A 174 8.86 -6.60 9.01
N GLU A 175 8.10 -7.22 8.12
CA GLU A 175 6.67 -6.98 7.99
C GLU A 175 5.90 -7.41 9.25
N GLN A 176 6.21 -8.57 9.82
CA GLN A 176 5.59 -9.04 11.06
C GLN A 176 5.88 -8.10 12.23
N VAL A 177 7.13 -7.62 12.35
CA VAL A 177 7.50 -6.62 13.36
C VAL A 177 6.74 -5.32 13.14
N ALA A 178 6.56 -4.87 11.89
CA ALA A 178 5.79 -3.67 11.58
C ALA A 178 4.30 -3.85 11.96
N ARG A 179 3.68 -4.97 11.60
CA ARG A 179 2.28 -5.27 11.96
C ARG A 179 2.10 -5.33 13.47
N ALA A 180 2.98 -6.03 14.19
CA ALA A 180 2.93 -6.09 15.65
C ALA A 180 3.05 -4.70 16.30
N ARG A 181 3.82 -3.79 15.70
CA ARG A 181 3.93 -2.40 16.15
C ARG A 181 2.66 -1.60 15.86
N GLU A 182 2.08 -1.73 14.68
CA GLU A 182 0.82 -1.08 14.32
C GLU A 182 -0.31 -1.56 15.25
N ASP A 183 -0.37 -2.86 15.54
CA ASP A 183 -1.33 -3.44 16.48
C ASP A 183 -1.11 -2.92 17.92
N SER A 184 0.15 -2.76 18.34
CA SER A 184 0.49 -2.16 19.63
C SER A 184 0.03 -0.68 19.70
N LEU A 185 0.30 0.10 18.65
CA LEU A 185 -0.13 1.50 18.52
C LEU A 185 -1.66 1.68 18.43
N ALA A 186 -2.38 0.63 18.03
CA ALA A 186 -3.83 0.62 17.99
C ALA A 186 -4.44 0.27 19.37
N LYS A 187 -3.73 -0.52 20.18
CA LYS A 187 -4.22 -0.99 21.49
C LYS A 187 -3.89 -0.03 22.63
N SER A 188 -2.77 0.69 22.58
CA SER A 188 -2.43 1.66 23.62
C SER A 188 -3.20 2.97 23.45
N PRO A 189 -3.85 3.50 24.52
CA PRO A 189 -4.49 4.82 24.47
C PRO A 189 -3.41 5.88 24.25
N ARG A 190 -3.41 6.49 23.05
CA ARG A 190 -2.45 7.53 22.69
C ARG A 190 -2.70 8.77 23.52
N LYS A 191 -1.63 9.30 24.12
CA LYS A 191 -1.63 10.56 24.88
C LYS A 191 -1.05 11.73 24.08
N LEU A 192 -0.25 11.44 23.07
CA LEU A 192 0.40 12.41 22.19
C LEU A 192 0.20 12.01 20.73
N ALA A 193 -0.04 12.98 19.87
CA ALA A 193 -0.15 12.76 18.43
C ALA A 193 0.48 13.89 17.63
N LEU A 194 0.98 13.55 16.45
CA LEU A 194 1.42 14.54 15.49
C LEU A 194 0.22 15.21 14.82
N ALA A 195 0.13 16.53 14.94
CA ALA A 195 -0.89 17.37 14.34
C ALA A 195 -0.50 17.90 12.95
N GLY A 196 0.80 18.07 12.67
CA GLY A 196 1.27 18.57 11.37
C GLY A 196 2.78 18.62 11.27
N VAL A 197 3.29 18.86 10.06
CA VAL A 197 4.72 19.00 9.78
C VAL A 197 4.92 20.19 8.84
N GLU A 198 5.91 21.02 9.15
CA GLU A 198 6.39 22.08 8.27
C GLU A 198 7.87 21.84 7.94
N GLU A 199 8.19 21.85 6.65
CA GLU A 199 9.57 21.68 6.17
C GLU A 199 10.07 23.01 5.59
N LYS A 200 11.26 23.44 6.02
CA LYS A 200 11.95 24.62 5.49
C LYS A 200 13.32 24.22 4.96
N ASN A 201 13.68 24.74 3.79
CA ASN A 201 15.01 24.59 3.24
C ASN A 201 15.96 25.54 3.96
N ILE A 202 17.10 25.02 4.41
CA ILE A 202 18.20 25.81 4.95
C ILE A 202 19.26 25.95 3.85
N GLU A 203 20.13 26.97 3.97
CA GLU A 203 21.32 27.12 3.14
C GLU A 203 22.19 25.84 3.13
N ALA A 204 22.94 25.66 2.04
CA ALA A 204 23.77 24.47 1.77
C ALA A 204 22.99 23.13 1.65
N GLY A 205 21.72 23.18 1.24
CA GLY A 205 20.93 21.97 0.98
C GLY A 205 20.42 21.27 2.24
N GLY A 206 20.55 21.91 3.40
CA GLY A 206 19.99 21.45 4.66
C GLY A 206 18.46 21.55 4.73
N ARG A 207 17.88 20.84 5.69
CA ARG A 207 16.44 20.85 5.97
C ARG A 207 16.22 21.14 7.46
N SER A 208 15.35 22.10 7.75
CA SER A 208 14.76 22.33 9.07
C SER A 208 13.36 21.77 9.03
N ILE A 209 13.05 20.84 9.94
CA ILE A 209 11.72 20.25 10.03
C ILE A 209 11.12 20.60 11.38
N LEU A 210 9.90 21.13 11.34
CA LEU A 210 9.11 21.50 12.49
C LEU A 210 7.90 20.56 12.59
N TRP A 211 7.87 19.75 13.63
CA TRP A 211 6.77 18.84 13.95
C TRP A 211 5.84 19.47 14.97
N LYS A 212 4.58 19.63 14.60
CA LYS A 212 3.51 20.11 15.47
C LYS A 212 2.90 18.92 16.21
N VAL A 213 3.04 18.88 17.52
CA VAL A 213 2.55 17.82 18.40
C VAL A 213 1.42 18.35 19.28
N ARG A 214 0.39 17.54 19.51
CA ARG A 214 -0.70 17.84 20.45
C ARG A 214 -0.87 16.70 21.46
N ALA A 215 -1.36 17.03 22.64
CA ALA A 215 -1.90 16.03 23.55
C ALA A 215 -3.28 15.55 23.05
N VAL A 216 -3.58 14.27 23.24
CA VAL A 216 -4.84 13.63 22.83
C VAL A 216 -5.26 12.72 23.97
N GLY A 217 -6.49 12.82 24.45
CA GLY A 217 -7.05 11.87 25.42
C GLY A 217 -6.39 11.92 26.79
N GLY A 218 -7.10 12.47 27.77
CA GLY A 218 -6.71 12.44 29.17
C GLY A 218 -6.92 13.79 29.87
N THR A 219 -7.51 13.73 31.06
CA THR A 219 -7.65 14.91 31.95
C THR A 219 -6.37 15.23 32.71
N ASP A 220 -5.49 14.24 32.88
CA ASP A 220 -4.31 14.36 33.72
C ASP A 220 -3.14 14.96 32.93
N PRO A 221 -2.39 15.89 33.55
CA PRO A 221 -1.21 16.46 32.93
C PRO A 221 -0.13 15.39 32.72
N LEU A 222 0.45 15.36 31.53
CA LEU A 222 1.58 14.51 31.18
C LEU A 222 2.84 14.96 31.93
N ASP A 223 3.69 14.01 32.28
CA ASP A 223 5.03 14.31 32.80
C ASP A 223 5.96 14.62 31.62
N PRO A 224 6.51 15.86 31.51
CA PRO A 224 7.40 16.23 30.43
C PRO A 224 8.68 15.39 30.38
N ARG A 225 9.14 14.84 31.52
CA ARG A 225 10.36 14.01 31.58
C ARG A 225 10.18 12.65 30.94
N GLN A 226 8.93 12.21 30.81
CA GLN A 226 8.57 10.94 30.21
C GLN A 226 8.34 11.05 28.69
N VAL A 227 8.37 12.27 28.14
CA VAL A 227 8.23 12.53 26.71
C VAL A 227 9.59 12.48 26.03
N VAL A 228 9.77 11.54 25.11
CA VAL A 228 11.02 11.39 24.35
C VAL A 228 10.72 11.47 22.87
N VAL A 229 11.40 12.38 22.16
CA VAL A 229 11.29 12.50 20.70
C VAL A 229 12.58 11.97 20.09
N ARG A 230 12.45 11.05 19.13
CA ARG A 230 13.57 10.51 18.36
C ARG A 230 13.38 10.88 16.90
N VAL A 231 14.41 11.48 16.31
CA VAL A 231 14.44 11.85 14.91
C VAL A 231 15.67 11.22 14.27
N SER A 232 15.50 10.66 13.09
CA SER A 232 16.58 10.14 12.26
C SER A 232 16.40 10.65 10.85
N PHE A 233 17.43 11.27 10.30
CA PHE A 233 17.44 11.75 8.93
C PHE A 233 18.22 10.79 8.04
N PHE A 234 17.84 10.76 6.78
CA PHE A 234 18.45 9.92 5.76
C PHE A 234 18.96 10.78 4.62
N GLU A 235 20.15 10.47 4.17
CA GLU A 235 20.78 11.06 2.99
C GLU A 235 21.10 9.99 1.96
N ARG A 236 21.06 10.37 0.70
CA ARG A 236 21.44 9.55 -0.43
C ARG A 236 22.78 10.05 -0.96
N GLY A 237 23.81 9.21 -0.83
CA GLY A 237 25.14 9.49 -1.36
C GLY A 237 25.18 9.42 -2.90
N GLN A 238 26.32 9.79 -3.49
CA GLN A 238 26.52 9.73 -4.96
C GLN A 238 26.32 8.31 -5.52
N ASP A 239 26.64 7.31 -4.72
CA ASP A 239 26.51 5.87 -5.04
C ASP A 239 25.04 5.40 -5.02
N GLY A 240 24.08 6.28 -4.71
CA GLY A 240 22.66 5.96 -4.57
C GLY A 240 22.27 5.26 -3.25
N VAL A 241 23.26 4.90 -2.43
CA VAL A 241 23.08 4.24 -1.13
C VAL A 241 22.54 5.22 -0.09
N LEU A 242 21.53 4.79 0.67
CA LEU A 242 20.95 5.55 1.78
C LEU A 242 21.81 5.37 3.04
N LYS A 243 22.19 6.49 3.65
CA LYS A 243 22.93 6.56 4.91
C LYS A 243 22.13 7.36 5.92
N LYS A 244 22.29 7.00 7.20
CA LYS A 244 21.73 7.79 8.31
C LYS A 244 22.63 9.01 8.49
N SER A 245 22.06 10.20 8.45
CA SER A 245 22.78 11.44 8.74
C SER A 245 22.90 11.64 10.25
N ASP A 246 23.82 12.51 10.67
CA ASP A 246 23.93 13.00 12.05
C ASP A 246 23.11 14.29 12.21
N PRO A 247 21.85 14.22 12.69
CA PRO A 247 21.06 15.42 12.87
C PRO A 247 21.42 16.15 14.16
N THR A 248 21.05 17.43 14.20
CA THR A 248 20.93 18.13 15.48
C THR A 248 19.84 17.47 16.33
N LEU A 249 20.10 17.34 17.64
CA LEU A 249 19.14 16.74 18.55
C LEU A 249 17.79 17.49 18.48
N PRO A 250 16.66 16.77 18.42
CA PRO A 250 15.35 17.40 18.36
C PRO A 250 15.11 18.23 19.62
N ARG A 251 14.70 19.49 19.43
CA ARG A 251 14.46 20.44 20.49
C ARG A 251 13.02 20.94 20.45
N TRP A 252 12.39 20.96 21.61
CA TRP A 252 11.10 21.64 21.82
C TRP A 252 11.29 23.16 21.77
N GLU A 253 10.54 23.87 20.91
CA GLU A 253 10.52 25.34 20.91
C GLU A 253 9.90 25.87 22.21
N GLN A 254 8.83 25.20 22.62
CA GLN A 254 8.16 25.31 23.91
C GLN A 254 7.99 23.88 24.40
N GLY A 255 8.12 23.65 25.71
CA GLY A 255 8.07 22.32 26.32
C GLY A 255 6.90 21.45 25.81
N PRO A 256 6.99 20.13 25.96
CA PRO A 256 5.99 19.21 25.42
C PRO A 256 4.58 19.59 25.94
N PRO A 257 3.53 19.40 25.13
CA PRO A 257 2.17 19.71 25.55
C PRO A 257 1.81 18.78 26.71
N LEU A 258 1.44 19.34 27.86
CA LEU A 258 1.14 18.54 29.04
C LEU A 258 -0.33 18.13 29.09
N ASN A 259 -1.23 18.84 28.41
CA ASN A 259 -2.66 18.52 28.37
C ASN A 259 -3.30 19.09 27.09
N GLU A 260 -4.55 18.70 26.82
CA GLU A 260 -5.26 19.15 25.62
C GLU A 260 -5.48 20.67 25.55
N LYS A 261 -5.56 21.36 26.70
CA LYS A 261 -5.80 22.81 26.76
C LYS A 261 -4.58 23.62 26.32
N GLU A 262 -3.39 23.05 26.44
CA GLU A 262 -2.15 23.69 25.94
C GLU A 262 -2.07 23.71 24.42
N GLY A 263 -2.93 22.96 23.73
CA GLY A 263 -3.01 22.95 22.28
C GLY A 263 -1.80 22.28 21.63
N VAL A 264 -1.27 22.93 20.60
CA VAL A 264 -0.21 22.39 19.74
C VAL A 264 1.14 23.01 20.11
N ARG A 265 2.17 22.17 20.26
CA ARG A 265 3.57 22.56 20.51
C ARG A 265 4.46 22.08 19.37
N SER A 266 5.61 22.72 19.22
CA SER A 266 6.53 22.45 18.11
C SER A 266 7.82 21.80 18.59
N VAL A 267 8.25 20.76 17.86
CA VAL A 267 9.60 20.18 17.94
C VAL A 267 10.33 20.54 16.66
N VAL A 268 11.55 21.04 16.78
CA VAL A 268 12.40 21.38 15.63
C VAL A 268 13.64 20.51 15.65
N SER A 269 14.07 20.06 14.46
CA SER A 269 15.38 19.47 14.24
C SER A 269 15.88 19.88 12.87
N GLU A 270 17.18 20.13 12.80
CA GLU A 270 17.88 20.51 11.59
C GLU A 270 18.86 19.41 11.18
N MET A 271 18.96 19.20 9.87
CA MET A 271 19.91 18.30 9.26
C MET A 271 20.62 19.01 8.12
N ARG A 272 21.94 18.78 8.05
CA ARG A 272 22.77 19.19 6.92
C ARG A 272 23.34 17.92 6.30
N PRO A 273 23.12 17.68 4.99
CA PRO A 273 23.69 16.50 4.33
C PRO A 273 25.21 16.57 4.29
N GLY A 274 25.86 15.41 4.33
CA GLY A 274 27.30 15.30 4.10
C GLY A 274 27.71 15.75 2.69
N ALA A 275 29.00 16.09 2.50
CA ALA A 275 29.52 16.50 1.21
C ALA A 275 29.22 15.45 0.11
N GLY A 276 28.61 15.89 -1.00
CA GLY A 276 28.22 15.01 -2.10
C GLY A 276 26.97 14.16 -1.86
N SER A 277 26.30 14.31 -0.71
CA SER A 277 25.04 13.61 -0.41
C SER A 277 23.85 14.55 -0.53
N SER A 278 22.69 13.98 -0.84
CA SER A 278 21.42 14.72 -0.93
C SER A 278 20.44 14.23 0.13
N TYR A 279 19.61 15.13 0.65
CA TYR A 279 18.57 14.75 1.59
C TYR A 279 17.57 13.76 0.96
N ALA A 280 17.31 12.65 1.66
CA ALA A 280 16.41 11.60 1.19
C ALA A 280 15.12 11.49 2.00
N GLY A 281 15.09 11.97 3.25
CA GLY A 281 13.91 11.98 4.10
C GLY A 281 14.21 11.83 5.60
N TYR A 282 13.18 11.54 6.39
CA TYR A 282 13.30 11.37 7.85
C TYR A 282 12.36 10.30 8.41
N SER A 283 12.68 9.86 9.62
CA SER A 283 11.82 9.11 10.53
C SER A 283 11.72 9.88 11.84
N TRP A 284 10.48 10.11 12.29
CA TRP A 284 10.14 10.80 13.51
C TRP A 284 9.31 9.87 14.38
N GLN A 285 9.67 9.76 15.66
CA GLN A 285 8.99 8.94 16.66
C GLN A 285 8.85 9.74 17.95
N ILE A 286 7.68 9.66 18.57
CA ILE A 286 7.44 10.22 19.89
C ILE A 286 7.01 9.13 20.87
N PHE A 287 7.64 9.12 22.03
CA PHE A 287 7.40 8.17 23.11
C PHE A 287 6.89 8.90 24.34
N TYR A 288 6.02 8.23 25.10
CA TYR A 288 5.60 8.63 26.43
C TYR A 288 5.61 7.42 27.34
N GLN A 289 6.25 7.51 28.51
CA GLN A 289 6.43 6.38 29.44
C GLN A 289 7.14 5.16 28.80
N GLY A 290 7.99 5.42 27.80
CA GLY A 290 8.67 4.36 27.04
C GLY A 290 7.81 3.71 25.95
N GLU A 291 6.51 4.03 25.87
CA GLU A 291 5.63 3.55 24.82
C GLU A 291 5.59 4.50 23.63
N LEU A 292 5.66 3.95 22.42
CA LEU A 292 5.52 4.71 21.18
C LEU A 292 4.10 5.26 21.08
N GLN A 293 3.96 6.58 20.93
CA GLN A 293 2.67 7.27 20.83
C GLN A 293 2.32 7.54 19.36
N ASP A 294 3.29 7.94 18.55
CA ASP A 294 3.12 8.20 17.13
C ASP A 294 4.46 8.05 16.38
N GLU A 295 4.39 7.65 15.11
CA GLU A 295 5.53 7.48 14.21
C GLU A 295 5.19 8.01 12.82
N ARG A 296 6.12 8.77 12.23
CA ARG A 296 6.07 9.19 10.84
C ARG A 296 7.36 8.93 10.11
N ILE A 297 7.22 8.50 8.87
CA ILE A 297 8.33 8.26 7.95
C ILE A 297 7.97 8.92 6.63
N GLN A 298 8.84 9.79 6.13
CA GLN A 298 8.64 10.54 4.90
C GLN A 298 9.96 10.64 4.11
N PRO A 299 9.97 10.36 2.80
CA PRO A 299 8.86 9.86 1.97
C PRO A 299 8.50 8.41 2.31
N ALA A 300 7.31 7.97 1.88
CA ALA A 300 6.82 6.60 2.16
C ALA A 300 7.76 5.49 1.65
N SER A 301 8.54 5.78 0.61
CA SER A 301 9.57 4.88 0.08
C SER A 301 10.68 4.54 1.09
N LEU A 302 10.95 5.41 2.08
CA LEU A 302 11.90 5.12 3.16
C LEU A 302 11.39 4.05 4.12
N ARG A 303 10.08 3.78 4.18
CA ARG A 303 9.56 2.71 5.04
C ARG A 303 10.16 1.35 4.68
N GLY A 304 10.43 1.10 3.40
CA GLY A 304 11.07 -0.14 2.93
C GLY A 304 12.53 -0.26 3.38
N VAL A 305 13.26 0.85 3.39
CA VAL A 305 14.71 0.89 3.67
C VAL A 305 14.99 0.88 5.18
N LEU A 306 14.17 1.59 5.97
CA LEU A 306 14.22 1.55 7.42
C LEU A 306 13.86 0.20 8.03
N ARG A 307 13.23 -0.68 7.24
CA ARG A 307 13.02 -2.09 7.60
C ARG A 307 14.32 -2.88 7.46
N GLU A 308 15.18 -2.58 6.50
CA GLU A 308 16.40 -3.38 6.23
C GLU A 308 17.62 -2.99 7.11
N ILE A 309 17.59 -1.85 7.80
CA ILE A 309 18.71 -1.43 8.67
C ILE A 309 18.53 -2.03 10.08
N PRO A 310 19.40 -2.95 10.54
CA PRO A 310 19.37 -3.43 11.92
C PRO A 310 19.60 -2.25 12.87
N ARG A 311 18.65 -2.03 13.79
CA ARG A 311 18.81 -1.01 14.83
C ARG A 311 19.73 -1.59 15.91
N SER A 312 20.93 -1.05 16.02
CA SER A 312 21.85 -1.24 17.16
C SER A 312 21.30 -0.58 18.41
#